data_AF-A0A7C0W098-F1
#
_entry.id   AF-A0A7C0W098-F1
#
_cell.length_a   1.000
_cell.length_b   1.000
_cell.length_c   1.000
_cell.angle_alpha   90.00
_cell.angle_beta   90.00
_cell.angle_gamma   90.00
#
_symmetry.space_group_name_H-M   'P 1'
#
loop_
_entity.id
_entity.type
_entity.pdbx_description
1 polymer ?
#
loop_
_entity_poly.entity_id
_entity_poly.type
_entity_poly.pdbx_seq_one_letter_code
_entity_poly.pdbx_strand_id
1 'polypeptide(L)'
;ITHLPTNIVAQCQNERSQYSNKMTAMNILRAKLFEHYQQEKKRDLKEVRGKKKDIAWGSQIRSYVFHPYQMVKDHRTEVESGNLQAIMDGEINYFIEAYLKSRKKD
;
A
#
# COMPACT_ATOMS: atom_id res chain seq x y z
N ILE A 1 -10.70 18.47 -26.39
CA ILE A 1 -10.47 17.03 -26.57
C ILE A 1 -11.02 16.33 -25.34
N THR A 2 -11.85 15.31 -25.54
CA THR A 2 -12.48 14.54 -24.46
C THR A 2 -12.00 13.10 -24.54
N HIS A 3 -11.52 12.56 -23.44
CA HIS A 3 -11.22 11.14 -23.31
C HIS A 3 -12.49 10.40 -22.87
N LEU A 4 -13.16 9.72 -23.80
CA LEU A 4 -14.46 9.07 -23.55
C LEU A 4 -14.45 8.07 -22.38
N PRO A 5 -13.44 7.20 -22.21
CA PRO A 5 -13.46 6.22 -21.12
C PRO A 5 -13.44 6.82 -19.71
N THR A 6 -12.76 7.96 -19.53
CA THR A 6 -12.63 8.62 -18.20
C THR A 6 -13.41 9.92 -18.09
N ASN A 7 -14.09 10.35 -19.16
CA ASN A 7 -14.74 11.65 -19.31
C ASN A 7 -13.85 12.87 -19.01
N ILE A 8 -12.52 12.70 -19.03
CA ILE A 8 -11.58 13.81 -18.79
C ILE A 8 -11.52 14.72 -20.01
N VAL A 9 -11.77 16.01 -19.78
CA VAL A 9 -11.76 17.05 -20.81
C VAL A 9 -10.50 17.91 -20.69
N ALA A 10 -9.86 18.16 -21.84
CA ALA A 10 -8.78 19.11 -22.01
C ALA A 10 -9.10 20.08 -23.15
N GLN A 11 -8.95 21.37 -22.89
CA GLN A 11 -9.21 22.45 -23.84
C GLN A 11 -8.00 23.40 -23.86
N CYS A 12 -7.72 23.99 -25.03
CA CYS A 12 -6.68 24.99 -25.22
C CYS A 12 -7.14 25.97 -26.32
N GLN A 13 -7.02 27.27 -26.06
CA GLN A 13 -7.38 28.35 -26.99
C GLN A 13 -6.27 29.42 -27.07
N ASN A 14 -5.06 29.10 -26.64
CA ASN A 14 -4.01 30.08 -26.42
C ASN A 14 -3.36 30.56 -27.72
N GLU A 15 -3.37 29.72 -28.76
CA GLU A 15 -2.69 29.96 -30.03
C GLU A 15 -3.68 30.24 -31.15
N ARG A 16 -3.25 30.99 -32.16
CA ARG A 16 -4.05 31.20 -33.38
C ARG A 16 -4.20 29.93 -34.21
N SER A 17 -3.21 29.03 -34.14
CA SER A 17 -3.19 27.77 -34.89
C SER A 17 -4.00 26.68 -34.19
N GLN A 18 -4.98 26.10 -34.89
CA GLN A 18 -5.75 24.94 -34.42
C GLN A 18 -4.85 23.74 -34.11
N TYR A 19 -3.82 23.50 -34.94
CA TYR A 19 -2.90 22.39 -34.76
C TYR A 19 -2.10 22.54 -33.45
N SER A 20 -1.60 23.75 -33.18
CA SER A 20 -0.88 24.05 -31.94
C SER A 20 -1.79 23.85 -30.71
N ASN A 21 -3.02 24.40 -30.75
CA ASN A 21 -4.01 24.20 -29.69
C ASN A 21 -4.32 22.72 -29.46
N LYS A 22 -4.44 21.91 -30.52
CA LYS A 22 -4.68 20.47 -30.42
C LYS A 22 -3.51 19.75 -29.75
N MET A 23 -2.27 20.08 -30.11
CA MET A 23 -1.08 19.47 -29.52
C MET A 23 -0.96 19.80 -28.03
N THR A 24 -1.17 21.06 -27.66
CA THR A 24 -1.16 21.49 -26.26
C THR A 24 -2.29 20.85 -25.45
N ALA A 25 -3.51 20.80 -25.98
CA ALA A 25 -4.63 20.11 -25.34
C ALA A 25 -4.37 18.60 -25.14
N MET A 26 -3.66 17.96 -26.08
CA MET A 26 -3.27 16.55 -25.97
C MET A 26 -2.22 16.33 -24.86
N ASN A 27 -1.25 17.24 -24.71
CA ASN A 27 -0.27 17.18 -23.63
C ASN A 27 -0.92 17.35 -22.26
N ILE A 28 -1.85 18.31 -22.13
CA ILE A 28 -2.65 18.49 -20.91
C ILE A 28 -3.47 17.23 -20.62
N LEU A 29 -4.11 16.66 -21.64
CA LEU A 29 -4.92 15.45 -21.48
C LEU A 29 -4.08 14.27 -20.97
N ARG A 30 -2.88 14.07 -21.52
CA ARG A 30 -1.95 13.03 -21.06
C ARG A 30 -1.54 13.22 -19.60
N ALA A 31 -1.22 14.44 -19.19
CA ALA A 31 -0.86 14.74 -17.81
C ALA A 31 -2.03 14.42 -16.84
N LYS A 32 -3.25 14.85 -17.18
CA LYS A 32 -4.45 14.54 -16.38
C LYS A 32 -4.74 13.03 -16.31
N LEU A 33 -4.60 12.32 -17.42
CA LEU A 33 -4.80 10.86 -17.46
C LEU A 33 -3.75 10.13 -16.61
N PHE A 34 -2.49 10.55 -16.69
CA PHE A 34 -1.43 9.99 -15.87
C PHE A 34 -1.75 10.16 -14.38
N GLU A 35 -2.14 11.36 -13.97
CA GLU A 35 -2.55 11.61 -12.58
C GLU A 35 -3.74 10.74 -12.15
N HIS A 36 -4.77 10.64 -13.00
CA HIS A 36 -5.93 9.80 -12.76
C HIS A 36 -5.55 8.34 -12.48
N TYR A 37 -4.79 7.71 -13.38
CA TYR A 37 -4.39 6.30 -13.22
C TYR A 37 -3.43 6.11 -12.03
N GLN A 38 -2.59 7.09 -11.72
CA GLN A 38 -1.74 7.04 -10.54
C GLN A 38 -2.57 7.13 -9.25
N GLN A 39 -3.65 7.91 -9.24
CA GLN A 39 -4.58 7.97 -8.11
C GLN A 39 -5.37 6.67 -7.96
N GLU A 40 -5.86 6.07 -9.06
CA GLU A 40 -6.50 4.76 -9.03
C GLU A 40 -5.57 3.69 -8.46
N LYS A 41 -4.35 3.58 -9.01
CA LYS A 41 -3.35 2.64 -8.50
C LYS A 41 -3.05 2.86 -7.01
N LYS A 42 -2.98 4.11 -6.56
CA LYS A 42 -2.80 4.44 -5.13
C LYS A 42 -4.01 4.01 -4.30
N ARG A 43 -5.23 4.13 -4.82
CA ARG A 43 -6.46 3.70 -4.14
C ARG A 43 -6.49 2.17 -4.01
N ASP A 44 -6.20 1.45 -5.08
CA ASP A 44 -6.18 -0.02 -5.07
C ASP A 44 -5.10 -0.53 -4.11
N LEU A 45 -3.91 0.08 -4.12
CA LEU A 45 -2.84 -0.25 -3.16
C LEU A 45 -3.22 0.08 -1.71
N LYS A 46 -3.99 1.15 -1.47
CA LYS A 46 -4.49 1.49 -0.12
C LYS A 46 -5.50 0.46 0.36
N GLU A 47 -6.39 0.01 -0.52
CA GLU A 47 -7.37 -1.03 -0.22
C GLU A 47 -6.69 -2.35 0.14
N VAL A 48 -5.72 -2.79 -0.68
CA VAL A 48 -4.94 -4.02 -0.43
C VAL A 48 -4.12 -3.92 0.85
N ARG A 49 -3.50 -2.77 1.14
CA ARG A 49 -2.75 -2.55 2.39
C ARG A 49 -3.65 -2.56 3.64
N GLY A 50 -4.95 -2.39 3.47
CA GLY A 50 -5.91 -2.29 4.57
C GLY A 50 -5.68 -1.07 5.46
N LYS A 51 -6.38 -1.04 6.61
CA LYS A 51 -6.17 0.00 7.63
C LYS A 51 -4.81 -0.22 8.30
N LYS A 52 -3.78 0.49 7.84
CA LYS A 52 -2.50 0.55 8.55
C LYS A 52 -2.75 1.17 9.93
N LYS A 53 -2.47 0.43 11.00
CA LYS A 53 -2.51 0.98 12.35
C LYS A 53 -1.43 2.05 12.48
N ASP A 54 -1.71 3.10 13.24
CA ASP A 54 -0.75 4.17 13.51
C ASP A 54 0.54 3.61 14.12
N ILE A 55 1.69 4.25 13.88
CA ILE A 55 2.97 3.89 14.52
C ILE A 55 2.98 4.50 15.93
N ALA A 56 2.01 4.10 16.74
CA ALA A 56 1.83 4.51 18.12
C ALA A 56 2.14 3.33 19.05
N TRP A 57 2.45 3.64 20.30
CA TRP A 57 2.66 2.63 21.32
C TRP A 57 1.38 1.78 21.48
N GLY A 58 1.50 0.45 21.40
CA GLY A 58 0.37 -0.48 21.44
C GLY A 58 -0.14 -0.94 20.06
N SER A 59 0.38 -0.41 18.95
CA SER A 59 0.03 -0.89 17.60
C SER A 59 0.94 -2.01 17.08
N GLN A 60 1.98 -2.39 17.84
CA GLN A 60 2.92 -3.43 17.46
C GLN A 60 2.23 -4.79 17.32
N ILE A 61 2.56 -5.54 16.26
CA ILE A 61 2.04 -6.89 16.06
C ILE A 61 2.86 -7.95 16.78
N ARG A 62 4.14 -7.67 17.07
CA ARG A 62 5.07 -8.63 17.65
C ARG A 62 6.14 -7.90 18.46
N SER A 63 6.39 -8.39 19.66
CA SER A 63 7.50 -7.94 20.50
C SER A 63 8.69 -8.87 20.32
N TYR A 64 9.87 -8.30 20.16
CA TYR A 64 11.16 -8.99 20.16
C TYR A 64 11.96 -8.47 21.35
N VAL A 65 12.07 -9.27 22.41
CA VAL A 65 12.80 -8.92 23.63
C VAL A 65 14.10 -9.70 23.62
N PHE A 66 15.23 -8.99 23.64
CA PHE A 66 16.56 -9.60 23.67
C PHE A 66 17.11 -9.72 25.10
N HIS A 67 16.74 -8.78 25.97
CA HIS A 67 17.15 -8.70 27.37
C HIS A 67 15.98 -8.15 28.21
N PRO A 68 15.80 -8.59 29.48
CA PRO A 68 16.65 -9.51 30.25
C PRO A 68 16.44 -10.99 29.93
N TYR A 69 15.37 -11.33 29.19
CA TYR A 69 15.10 -12.65 28.65
C TYR A 69 14.94 -12.57 27.14
N GLN A 70 15.28 -13.65 26.44
CA GLN A 70 15.10 -13.75 24.99
C GLN A 70 13.71 -14.30 24.70
N MET A 71 12.84 -13.49 24.12
CA MET A 71 11.49 -13.91 23.76
C MET A 71 10.94 -13.12 22.57
N VAL A 72 10.28 -13.83 21.67
CA VAL A 72 9.50 -13.25 20.59
C VAL A 72 8.04 -13.63 20.79
N LYS A 73 7.14 -12.64 20.88
CA LYS A 73 5.71 -12.85 21.10
C LYS A 73 4.87 -12.09 20.07
N ASP A 74 3.98 -12.79 19.35
CA ASP A 74 3.05 -12.20 18.38
C ASP A 74 1.70 -11.90 19.05
N HIS A 75 1.41 -10.62 19.29
CA HIS A 75 0.22 -10.12 20.00
C HIS A 75 -1.10 -10.32 19.24
N ARG A 76 -1.06 -10.83 18.00
CA ARG A 76 -2.28 -11.13 17.23
C ARG A 76 -2.73 -12.58 17.42
N THR A 77 -1.82 -13.45 17.82
CA THR A 77 -2.04 -14.90 17.91
C THR A 77 -1.69 -15.46 19.28
N GLU A 78 -1.11 -14.64 20.16
CA GLU A 78 -0.54 -15.00 21.47
C GLU A 78 0.55 -16.07 21.41
N VAL A 79 1.05 -16.40 20.22
CA VAL A 79 2.13 -17.36 20.01
C VAL A 79 3.46 -16.71 20.39
N GLU A 80 4.28 -17.46 21.12
CA GLU A 80 5.62 -17.04 21.55
C GLU A 80 6.69 -18.10 21.26
N SER A 81 7.94 -17.65 21.25
CA SER A 81 9.12 -18.50 21.11
C SER A 81 10.30 -17.90 21.87
N GLY A 82 11.06 -18.77 22.55
CA GLY A 82 12.29 -18.41 23.25
C GLY A 82 13.54 -18.45 22.37
N ASN A 83 13.49 -19.10 21.20
CA ASN A 83 14.65 -19.17 20.30
C ASN A 83 14.71 -17.93 19.40
N LEU A 84 15.18 -16.82 19.98
CA LEU A 84 15.23 -15.54 19.30
C LEU A 84 16.18 -15.54 18.10
N GLN A 85 17.32 -16.22 18.21
CA GLN A 85 18.35 -16.23 17.16
C GLN A 85 17.81 -16.83 15.86
N ALA A 86 17.19 -18.02 15.94
CA ALA A 86 16.61 -18.67 14.76
C ALA A 86 15.52 -17.82 14.10
N ILE A 87 14.72 -17.10 14.90
CA ILE A 87 13.68 -16.20 14.37
C ILE A 87 14.30 -15.02 13.63
N MET A 88 15.38 -14.44 14.16
CA MET A 88 16.11 -13.37 13.51
C MET A 88 16.81 -13.85 12.23
N ASP A 89 17.22 -15.12 12.20
CA ASP A 89 17.79 -15.79 11.03
C ASP A 89 16.74 -16.21 9.99
N GLY A 90 15.45 -15.95 10.25
CA GLY A 90 14.38 -16.08 9.27
C GLY A 90 13.35 -17.18 9.55
N GLU A 91 13.45 -17.91 10.66
CA GLU A 91 12.49 -18.94 11.06
C GLU A 91 11.17 -18.34 11.60
N ILE A 92 10.49 -17.53 10.77
CA ILE A 92 9.22 -16.87 11.12
C ILE A 92 7.97 -17.62 10.63
N ASN A 93 8.14 -18.74 9.93
CA ASN A 93 7.06 -19.53 9.34
C ASN A 93 6.00 -19.92 10.37
N TYR A 94 6.43 -20.30 11.58
CA TYR A 94 5.53 -20.66 12.67
C TYR A 94 4.54 -19.54 13.03
N PHE A 95 4.99 -18.28 13.07
CA PHE A 95 4.09 -17.14 13.31
C PHE A 95 3.19 -16.82 12.11
N ILE A 96 3.69 -17.01 10.89
CA ILE A 96 2.90 -16.80 9.66
C ILE A 96 1.74 -17.79 9.64
N GLU A 97 2.02 -19.08 9.86
CA GLU A 97 1.00 -20.12 9.90
C GLU A 97 -0.02 -19.88 11.01
N ALA A 98 0.43 -19.51 12.22
CA ALA A 98 -0.45 -19.19 13.33
C ALA A 98 -1.44 -18.06 12.96
N TYR A 99 -0.95 -17.01 12.29
CA TYR A 99 -1.79 -15.90 11.84
C TYR A 99 -2.75 -16.29 10.72
N LEU A 100 -2.30 -17.10 9.74
CA LEU A 100 -3.18 -17.58 8.67
C LEU A 100 -4.28 -18.50 9.20
N LYS A 101 -3.96 -19.36 10.18
CA LYS A 101 -4.93 -20.22 10.86
C LYS A 101 -5.95 -19.41 11.68
N SER A 102 -5.51 -18.36 12.37
CA SER A 102 -6.44 -17.52 13.16
C SER A 102 -7.44 -16.77 12.27
N ARG A 103 -7.03 -16.30 11.08
CA ARG A 103 -7.93 -15.64 10.12
C ARG A 103 -8.92 -16.57 9.42
N LYS A 104 -8.62 -17.88 9.36
CA LYS A 104 -9.48 -18.88 8.70
C LYS A 104 -10.65 -19.35 9.57
N LYS A 105 -10.67 -18.94 10.84
CA LYS A 105 -11.63 -19.41 11.84
C LYS A 105 -12.92 -18.58 11.90
N ASP A 106 -13.06 -17.60 11.01
CA ASP A 106 -14.25 -16.79 10.76
C ASP A 106 -14.87 -17.14 9.39
#